data_AF-U2QJP4-F1
#
_entry.id   AF-U2QJP4-F1
#
_cell.length_a   1.000
_cell.length_b   1.000
_cell.length_c   1.000
_cell.angle_alpha   90.00
_cell.angle_beta   90.00
_cell.angle_gamma   90.00
#
_symmetry.space_group_name_H-M   'P 1'
#
loop_
_entity.id
_entity.type
_entity.pdbx_description
1 polymer ?
#
loop_
_entity_poly.entity_id
_entity_poly.type
_entity_poly.pdbx_seq_one_letter_code
_entity_poly.pdbx_strand_id
1 'polypeptide(L)'
;MKKRLSLALGCLVLLGCLPASAATKRTTPANKFRYRTNKASYYNKSTSSYYRAVWTSARKAWNGSKTFKWSTTKNKKSRSFTTSVNRNTGVWTNATGMAYNGLAINSQGIQTGAGMYLNRTVLKKYKYTKKQRVNVAIHEMGHALGLAHNNGGSVSAMNPANRVYALRSCDLRGTKRVYATAATTTKALATAAQPSLTVDHLKDYDNGISGINQLKKTAPVIVEGHITKSVGHHKAPKNYYTTQTLAVDNTFKGKVGSTLTFTQGGTTQMAVTASEILPQHQTIIVMLAKNTHGTYYVINDGQGMFVDTHTSNGHKLFDHVSDHAIYTENMLH
;
A
#
# COMPACT_ATOMS: atom_id res chain seq x y z
N MET A 1 -37.64 -55.51 44.44
CA MET A 1 -36.32 -54.92 44.11
C MET A 1 -36.36 -54.30 42.72
N LYS A 2 -36.14 -52.98 42.60
CA LYS A 2 -35.52 -52.29 41.44
C LYS A 2 -35.49 -50.79 41.75
N LYS A 3 -34.36 -50.35 42.31
CA LYS A 3 -34.02 -48.93 42.48
C LYS A 3 -33.83 -48.33 41.08
N ARG A 4 -34.58 -47.29 40.74
CA ARG A 4 -34.34 -46.50 39.51
C ARG A 4 -33.20 -45.53 39.80
N LEU A 5 -32.11 -45.70 39.08
CA LEU A 5 -30.95 -44.81 39.10
C LEU A 5 -31.25 -43.63 38.17
N SER A 6 -31.48 -42.45 38.75
CA SER A 6 -31.66 -41.21 38.00
C SER A 6 -30.29 -40.72 37.53
N LEU A 7 -29.98 -40.90 36.25
CA LEU A 7 -28.77 -40.34 35.65
C LEU A 7 -29.02 -38.84 35.38
N ALA A 8 -28.54 -37.98 36.26
CA ALA A 8 -28.52 -36.54 36.03
C ALA A 8 -27.51 -36.25 34.92
N LEU A 9 -28.03 -35.99 33.71
CA LEU A 9 -27.26 -35.52 32.57
C LEU A 9 -26.85 -34.07 32.86
N GLY A 10 -25.67 -33.89 33.45
CA GLY A 10 -25.07 -32.58 33.63
C GLY A 10 -24.80 -31.96 32.25
N CYS A 11 -25.64 -31.01 31.84
CA CYS A 11 -25.32 -30.09 30.76
C CYS A 11 -24.11 -29.24 31.20
N LEU A 12 -22.92 -29.74 30.90
CA LEU A 12 -21.71 -28.94 30.91
C LEU A 12 -21.87 -27.89 29.81
N VAL A 13 -22.37 -26.71 30.18
CA VAL A 13 -22.33 -25.52 29.34
C VAL A 13 -20.86 -25.20 29.15
N LEU A 14 -20.26 -25.77 28.10
CA LEU A 14 -19.03 -25.26 27.51
C LEU A 14 -19.36 -23.83 27.07
N LEU A 15 -19.10 -22.86 27.95
CA LEU A 15 -18.80 -21.50 27.51
C LEU A 15 -17.60 -21.64 26.59
N GLY A 16 -17.87 -21.80 25.30
CA GLY A 16 -16.90 -21.69 24.24
C GLY A 16 -16.35 -20.28 24.31
N CYS A 17 -15.26 -20.09 25.06
CA CYS A 17 -14.35 -18.97 24.88
C CYS A 17 -13.95 -19.00 23.39
N LEU A 18 -14.62 -18.18 22.59
CA LEU A 18 -14.30 -17.97 21.20
C LEU A 18 -12.79 -17.69 21.10
N PRO A 19 -12.05 -18.44 20.26
CA PRO A 19 -10.60 -18.30 20.22
C PRO A 19 -10.22 -16.89 19.82
N ALA A 20 -9.21 -16.34 20.49
CA ALA A 20 -8.48 -15.16 20.02
C ALA A 20 -8.11 -15.39 18.55
N SER A 21 -8.75 -14.67 17.62
CA SER A 21 -8.72 -14.98 16.20
C SER A 21 -7.30 -15.27 15.72
N ALA A 22 -7.08 -16.49 15.24
CA ALA A 22 -5.78 -16.97 14.81
C ALA A 22 -5.22 -16.06 13.70
N ALA A 23 -3.93 -15.74 13.80
CA ALA A 23 -3.25 -14.97 12.77
C ALA A 23 -3.19 -15.74 11.46
N THR A 24 -3.04 -15.00 10.36
CA THR A 24 -2.74 -15.60 9.06
C THR A 24 -1.52 -16.51 9.16
N LYS A 25 -1.61 -17.72 8.60
CA LYS A 25 -0.50 -18.69 8.63
C LYS A 25 0.72 -18.15 7.86
N ARG A 26 0.48 -17.51 6.72
CA ARG A 26 1.54 -16.93 5.88
C ARG A 26 2.24 -15.78 6.58
N THR A 27 3.57 -15.88 6.66
CA THR A 27 4.45 -14.83 7.18
C THR A 27 4.33 -13.56 6.35
N THR A 28 4.25 -12.41 7.00
CA THR A 28 4.19 -11.12 6.30
C THR A 28 5.50 -10.90 5.50
N PRO A 29 5.42 -10.62 4.19
CA PRO A 29 6.62 -10.48 3.36
C PRO A 29 7.47 -9.27 3.74
N ALA A 30 8.75 -9.31 3.38
CA ALA A 30 9.64 -8.16 3.44
C ALA A 30 9.38 -7.23 2.25
N ASN A 31 9.51 -5.92 2.46
CA ASN A 31 9.67 -4.98 1.36
C ASN A 31 11.17 -4.73 1.09
N LYS A 32 11.48 -3.96 0.04
CA LYS A 32 12.87 -3.69 -0.39
C LYS A 32 13.66 -2.75 0.54
N PHE A 33 13.00 -2.06 1.47
CA PHE A 33 13.60 -1.09 2.39
C PHE A 33 13.64 -1.61 3.82
N ARG A 34 14.82 -1.61 4.43
CA ARG A 34 14.94 -1.86 5.86
C ARG A 34 16.05 -1.01 6.47
N TYR A 35 15.88 -0.68 7.75
CA TYR A 35 16.99 -0.16 8.55
C TYR A 35 18.09 -1.22 8.70
N ARG A 36 19.30 -0.78 9.06
CA ARG A 36 20.46 -1.68 9.24
C ARG A 36 20.20 -2.80 10.26
N THR A 37 19.46 -2.47 11.31
CA THR A 37 19.17 -3.36 12.44
C THR A 37 17.70 -3.25 12.81
N ASN A 38 17.21 -4.14 13.67
CA ASN A 38 15.84 -4.13 14.16
C ASN A 38 15.52 -2.98 15.14
N LYS A 39 16.21 -1.85 15.00
CA LYS A 39 15.99 -0.63 15.78
C LYS A 39 16.15 0.59 14.90
N ALA A 40 15.29 1.58 15.11
CA ALA A 40 15.36 2.88 14.47
C ALA A 40 14.77 3.96 15.38
N SER A 41 15.13 5.21 15.10
CA SER A 41 14.55 6.36 15.79
C SER A 41 13.71 7.19 14.83
N TYR A 42 12.67 7.84 15.34
CA TYR A 42 11.86 8.78 14.56
C TYR A 42 11.55 10.05 15.35
N TYR A 43 11.39 11.17 14.65
CA TYR A 43 10.86 12.41 15.21
C TYR A 43 9.35 12.47 14.99
N ASN A 44 8.57 12.84 16.00
CA ASN A 44 7.12 13.04 15.83
C ASN A 44 6.84 14.49 15.44
N LYS A 45 6.50 14.71 14.16
CA LYS A 45 6.17 16.03 13.59
C LYS A 45 4.71 16.43 13.80
N SER A 46 3.84 15.55 14.33
CA SER A 46 2.44 15.88 14.53
C SER A 46 2.29 17.02 15.55
N THR A 47 1.60 18.09 15.14
CA THR A 47 1.20 19.19 16.03
C THR A 47 0.00 18.83 16.90
N SER A 48 -0.79 17.82 16.52
CA SER A 48 -1.91 17.34 17.32
C SER A 48 -1.46 16.40 18.43
N SER A 49 -1.75 16.75 19.69
CA SER A 49 -1.51 15.92 20.89
C SER A 49 -2.19 14.55 20.78
N TYR A 50 -3.42 14.50 20.27
CA TYR A 50 -4.16 13.27 20.00
C TYR A 50 -3.37 12.33 19.08
N TYR A 51 -2.90 12.81 17.93
CA TYR A 51 -2.16 11.96 16.99
C TYR A 51 -0.74 11.64 17.46
N ARG A 52 -0.13 12.49 18.29
CA ARG A 52 1.09 12.12 19.01
C ARG A 52 0.84 10.88 19.89
N ALA A 53 -0.26 10.86 20.64
CA ALA A 53 -0.64 9.71 21.47
C ALA A 53 -0.96 8.44 20.65
N VAL A 54 -1.57 8.59 19.45
CA VAL A 54 -1.79 7.47 18.52
C VAL A 54 -0.46 6.84 18.09
N TRP A 55 0.48 7.65 17.60
CA TRP A 55 1.83 7.17 17.23
C TRP A 55 2.59 6.58 18.42
N THR A 56 2.47 7.17 19.61
CA THR A 56 3.06 6.60 20.84
C THR A 56 2.51 5.22 21.15
N SER A 57 1.21 4.99 20.93
CA SER A 57 0.57 3.69 21.16
C SER A 57 1.03 2.64 20.14
N ALA A 58 1.13 3.01 18.87
CA ALA A 58 1.69 2.14 17.83
C ALA A 58 3.16 1.77 18.11
N ARG A 59 3.98 2.76 18.52
CA ARG A 59 5.35 2.52 18.98
C ARG A 59 5.39 1.52 20.14
N LYS A 60 4.53 1.67 21.14
CA LYS A 60 4.45 0.76 22.29
C LYS A 60 4.10 -0.66 21.84
N ALA A 61 3.20 -0.84 20.87
CA ALA A 61 2.85 -2.15 20.32
C ALA A 61 4.06 -2.84 19.67
N TRP A 62 4.77 -2.15 18.77
CA TRP A 62 5.99 -2.69 18.15
C TRP A 62 7.10 -2.95 19.16
N ASN A 63 7.35 -2.05 20.10
CA ASN A 63 8.37 -2.26 21.12
C ASN A 63 8.02 -3.42 22.06
N GLY A 64 6.73 -3.58 22.39
CA GLY A 64 6.22 -4.66 23.22
C GLY A 64 6.31 -6.04 22.57
N SER A 65 6.30 -6.12 21.23
CA SER A 65 6.50 -7.39 20.51
C SER A 65 7.93 -7.91 20.55
N LYS A 66 8.90 -7.05 20.92
CA LYS A 66 10.35 -7.32 20.95
C LYS A 66 10.96 -7.68 19.59
N THR A 67 10.20 -7.59 18.48
CA THR A 67 10.73 -7.88 17.13
C THR A 67 11.39 -6.68 16.48
N PHE A 68 10.98 -5.46 16.85
CA PHE A 68 11.59 -4.21 16.41
C PHE A 68 11.49 -3.14 17.50
N LYS A 69 12.52 -2.28 17.63
CA LYS A 69 12.55 -1.19 18.60
C LYS A 69 12.53 0.18 17.92
N TRP A 70 11.41 0.88 18.07
CA TRP A 70 11.27 2.28 17.73
C TRP A 70 11.59 3.17 18.93
N SER A 71 12.58 4.04 18.76
CA SER A 71 12.92 5.11 19.72
C SER A 71 12.42 6.47 19.22
N THR A 72 12.16 7.40 20.14
CA THR A 72 11.89 8.79 19.78
C THR A 72 13.19 9.59 19.78
N THR A 73 13.36 10.49 18.82
CA THR A 73 14.44 11.49 18.84
C THR A 73 13.85 12.90 18.96
N LYS A 74 14.63 13.85 19.49
CA LYS A 74 14.30 15.29 19.51
C LYS A 74 14.80 16.02 18.24
N ASN A 75 15.57 15.34 17.38
CA ASN A 75 16.10 15.94 16.16
C ASN A 75 14.98 16.23 15.15
N LYS A 76 14.58 17.49 15.06
CA LYS A 76 13.54 17.97 14.11
C LYS A 76 13.91 17.71 12.64
N LYS A 77 15.20 17.59 12.32
CA LYS A 77 15.73 17.29 10.98
C LYS A 77 15.79 15.78 10.67
N SER A 78 15.34 14.92 11.58
CA SER A 78 15.26 13.47 11.33
C SER A 78 14.49 13.17 10.04
N ARG A 79 15.10 12.35 9.18
CA ARG A 79 14.48 11.83 7.96
C ARG A 79 13.53 10.67 8.24
N SER A 80 13.63 10.06 9.42
CA SER A 80 12.61 9.15 9.95
C SER A 80 11.63 9.94 10.81
N PHE A 81 10.35 10.02 10.43
CA PHE A 81 9.36 10.78 11.19
C PHE A 81 7.94 10.25 11.06
N THR A 82 7.15 10.53 12.08
CA THR A 82 5.69 10.32 12.08
C THR A 82 4.97 11.66 12.06
N THR A 83 3.81 11.75 11.43
CA THR A 83 2.99 12.96 11.46
C THR A 83 1.51 12.65 11.18
N SER A 84 0.69 13.69 11.13
CA SER A 84 -0.68 13.60 10.61
C SER A 84 -0.93 14.73 9.61
N VAL A 85 -1.79 14.47 8.63
CA VAL A 85 -2.17 15.44 7.58
C VAL A 85 -3.68 15.63 7.55
N ASN A 86 -4.16 16.70 6.92
CA ASN A 86 -5.59 16.92 6.69
C ASN A 86 -5.74 17.14 5.19
N ARG A 87 -5.82 16.05 4.43
CA ARG A 87 -5.84 16.06 2.96
C ARG A 87 -6.90 15.08 2.48
N ASN A 88 -7.68 15.45 1.49
CA ASN A 88 -8.72 14.63 0.87
C ASN A 88 -8.66 14.67 -0.66
N THR A 89 -7.50 15.01 -1.21
CA THR A 89 -7.25 15.09 -2.66
C THR A 89 -6.23 14.03 -3.08
N GLY A 90 -6.35 13.51 -4.31
CA GLY A 90 -5.66 12.35 -4.93
C GLY A 90 -5.36 11.11 -4.05
N VAL A 91 -4.14 10.55 -3.97
CA VAL A 91 -3.66 9.56 -2.98
C VAL A 91 -4.19 9.80 -1.58
N TRP A 92 -4.42 11.04 -1.13
CA TRP A 92 -5.02 11.29 0.18
C TRP A 92 -6.54 11.24 0.20
N THR A 93 -7.22 11.19 -0.94
CA THR A 93 -8.70 11.14 -1.06
C THR A 93 -9.29 10.01 -0.24
N ASN A 94 -8.59 8.87 -0.20
CA ASN A 94 -9.05 7.66 0.48
C ASN A 94 -7.99 6.99 1.34
N ALA A 95 -6.75 7.48 1.36
CA ALA A 95 -5.73 6.95 2.24
C ALA A 95 -5.95 7.39 3.67
N THR A 96 -6.06 6.43 4.58
CA THR A 96 -6.05 6.66 6.03
C THR A 96 -4.66 6.83 6.59
N GLY A 97 -3.67 6.26 5.93
CA GLY A 97 -2.28 6.32 6.30
C GLY A 97 -1.38 6.19 5.07
N MET A 98 -0.11 6.50 5.27
CA MET A 98 0.89 6.38 4.21
C MET A 98 2.28 6.24 4.82
N ALA A 99 3.08 5.36 4.23
CA ALA A 99 4.47 5.16 4.56
C ALA A 99 5.33 5.45 3.32
N TYR A 100 6.14 6.48 3.40
CA TYR A 100 7.16 6.76 2.42
C TYR A 100 8.46 6.06 2.83
N ASN A 101 8.68 4.89 2.25
CA ASN A 101 9.87 4.08 2.48
C ASN A 101 11.02 4.59 1.62
N GLY A 102 12.25 4.43 2.11
CA GLY A 102 13.44 4.88 1.40
C GLY A 102 13.55 6.41 1.27
N LEU A 103 12.82 7.20 2.09
CA LEU A 103 12.90 8.66 2.05
C LEU A 103 14.35 9.17 2.21
N ALA A 104 15.17 8.43 2.94
CA ALA A 104 16.62 8.55 2.87
C ALA A 104 17.25 7.15 2.92
N ILE A 105 18.30 6.96 2.13
CA ILE A 105 19.03 5.69 1.95
C ILE A 105 20.52 6.04 1.89
N ASN A 106 21.38 5.17 2.41
CA ASN A 106 22.84 5.33 2.28
C ASN A 106 23.38 4.64 1.01
N SER A 107 24.69 4.76 0.76
CA SER A 107 25.35 4.15 -0.40
C SER A 107 25.28 2.63 -0.47
N GLN A 108 24.90 1.95 0.62
CA GLN A 108 24.69 0.50 0.69
C GLN A 108 23.23 0.08 0.50
N GLY A 109 22.32 1.01 0.16
CA GLY A 109 20.90 0.70 -0.02
C GLY A 109 20.12 0.56 1.30
N ILE A 110 20.73 0.93 2.43
CA ILE A 110 20.10 0.81 3.75
C ILE A 110 19.26 2.03 4.05
N GLN A 111 18.02 1.82 4.49
CA GLN A 111 17.13 2.90 4.87
C GLN A 111 17.66 3.64 6.10
N THR A 112 17.72 4.96 6.00
CA THR A 112 18.05 5.89 7.09
C THR A 112 16.90 6.88 7.35
N GLY A 113 15.91 6.94 6.46
CA GLY A 113 14.73 7.79 6.58
C GLY A 113 13.47 7.13 6.04
N ALA A 114 12.36 7.29 6.77
CA ALA A 114 11.00 6.94 6.33
C ALA A 114 9.99 7.97 6.86
N GLY A 115 9.01 8.35 6.05
CA GLY A 115 7.92 9.23 6.45
C GLY A 115 6.64 8.45 6.72
N MET A 116 6.06 8.57 7.91
CA MET A 116 4.83 7.86 8.28
C MET A 116 3.72 8.87 8.59
N TYR A 117 2.56 8.69 7.98
CA TYR A 117 1.49 9.69 7.98
C TYR A 117 0.16 9.05 8.37
N LEU A 118 -0.65 9.80 9.12
CA LEU A 118 -2.07 9.50 9.31
C LEU A 118 -2.92 10.62 8.70
N ASN A 119 -3.94 10.25 7.95
CA ASN A 119 -4.84 11.20 7.33
C ASN A 119 -6.05 11.50 8.20
N ARG A 120 -6.03 12.66 8.84
CA ARG A 120 -7.08 13.09 9.76
C ARG A 120 -8.43 13.24 9.06
N THR A 121 -8.45 13.69 7.82
CA THR A 121 -9.70 13.93 7.08
C THR A 121 -10.43 12.61 6.85
N VAL A 122 -9.73 11.62 6.30
CA VAL A 122 -10.26 10.29 5.98
C VAL A 122 -10.62 9.52 7.25
N LEU A 123 -9.73 9.51 8.25
CA LEU A 123 -9.97 8.85 9.54
C LEU A 123 -11.16 9.46 10.31
N LYS A 124 -11.45 10.76 10.13
CA LYS A 124 -12.65 11.40 10.69
C LYS A 124 -13.89 11.07 9.86
N LYS A 125 -13.81 11.20 8.53
CA LYS A 125 -14.91 10.91 7.58
C LYS A 125 -15.50 9.52 7.83
N TYR A 126 -14.64 8.50 7.96
CA TYR A 126 -15.05 7.12 8.20
C TYR A 126 -15.14 6.73 9.68
N LYS A 127 -15.21 7.73 10.58
CA LYS A 127 -15.48 7.57 12.02
C LYS A 127 -14.53 6.56 12.70
N TYR A 128 -13.22 6.63 12.41
CA TYR A 128 -12.26 5.73 13.03
C TYR A 128 -12.15 5.99 14.53
N THR A 129 -12.31 4.93 15.32
CA THR A 129 -12.05 4.97 16.76
C THR A 129 -10.55 5.17 17.02
N LYS A 130 -10.19 5.59 18.24
CA LYS A 130 -8.78 5.71 18.63
C LYS A 130 -8.01 4.42 18.42
N LYS A 131 -8.60 3.26 18.76
CA LYS A 131 -8.00 1.93 18.56
C LYS A 131 -7.73 1.65 17.08
N GLN A 132 -8.69 1.93 16.20
CA GLN A 132 -8.53 1.73 14.76
C GLN A 132 -7.43 2.64 14.20
N ARG A 133 -7.36 3.91 14.64
CA ARG A 133 -6.26 4.82 14.25
C ARG A 133 -4.88 4.32 14.70
N VAL A 134 -4.82 3.68 15.87
CA VAL A 134 -3.60 3.01 16.34
C VAL A 134 -3.23 1.83 15.45
N ASN A 135 -4.20 1.05 14.97
CA ASN A 135 -3.93 -0.04 14.03
C ASN A 135 -3.36 0.48 12.69
N VAL A 136 -3.90 1.57 12.14
CA VAL A 136 -3.32 2.24 10.96
C VAL A 136 -1.88 2.67 11.24
N ALA A 137 -1.62 3.31 12.40
CA ALA A 137 -0.27 3.69 12.76
C ALA A 137 0.68 2.49 12.93
N ILE A 138 0.20 1.36 13.45
CA ILE A 138 0.97 0.11 13.53
C ILE A 138 1.35 -0.36 12.12
N HIS A 139 0.38 -0.32 11.19
CA HIS A 139 0.56 -0.68 9.78
C HIS A 139 1.65 0.18 9.11
N GLU A 140 1.54 1.52 9.20
CA GLU A 140 2.55 2.41 8.61
C GLU A 140 3.94 2.24 9.21
N MET A 141 4.03 2.02 10.52
CA MET A 141 5.31 1.71 11.17
C MET A 141 5.86 0.34 10.71
N GLY A 142 4.99 -0.60 10.36
CA GLY A 142 5.33 -1.89 9.77
C GLY A 142 5.96 -1.76 8.39
N HIS A 143 5.39 -0.90 7.53
CA HIS A 143 6.03 -0.54 6.26
C HIS A 143 7.39 0.10 6.46
N ALA A 144 7.46 1.11 7.32
CA ALA A 144 8.70 1.83 7.59
C ALA A 144 9.82 0.91 8.13
N LEU A 145 9.51 -0.15 8.89
CA LEU A 145 10.52 -1.10 9.35
C LEU A 145 10.84 -2.21 8.33
N GLY A 146 10.17 -2.24 7.18
CA GLY A 146 10.50 -3.14 6.09
C GLY A 146 9.55 -4.31 5.84
N LEU A 147 8.31 -4.25 6.33
CA LEU A 147 7.26 -5.18 5.91
C LEU A 147 6.55 -4.67 4.65
N ALA A 148 6.29 -5.59 3.73
CA ALA A 148 5.31 -5.37 2.67
C ALA A 148 3.90 -5.67 3.20
N HIS A 149 2.90 -5.46 2.35
CA HIS A 149 1.56 -5.96 2.64
C HIS A 149 1.55 -7.48 2.78
N ASN A 150 0.71 -7.98 3.68
CA ASN A 150 0.23 -9.35 3.61
C ASN A 150 -0.92 -9.45 2.60
N ASN A 151 -1.56 -10.62 2.44
CA ASN A 151 -2.66 -10.78 1.50
C ASN A 151 -3.84 -9.89 1.87
N GLY A 152 -4.62 -9.48 0.86
CA GLY A 152 -5.97 -8.96 1.08
C GLY A 152 -6.79 -9.95 1.92
N GLY A 153 -7.61 -9.43 2.83
CA GLY A 153 -8.45 -10.24 3.73
C GLY A 153 -7.69 -10.98 4.85
N SER A 154 -6.37 -10.84 4.94
CA SER A 154 -5.58 -11.52 5.98
C SER A 154 -5.86 -10.98 7.40
N VAL A 155 -5.84 -11.87 8.39
CA VAL A 155 -5.74 -11.51 9.81
C VAL A 155 -4.30 -11.11 10.10
N SER A 156 -3.97 -9.84 9.84
CA SER A 156 -2.62 -9.27 9.91
C SER A 156 -2.70 -7.76 10.10
N ALA A 157 -1.75 -7.19 10.86
CA ALA A 157 -1.61 -5.73 10.92
C ALA A 157 -1.22 -5.13 9.56
N MET A 158 -0.58 -5.93 8.70
CA MET A 158 -0.14 -5.56 7.35
C MET A 158 -1.12 -5.99 6.25
N ASN A 159 -2.37 -6.33 6.59
CA ASN A 159 -3.43 -6.43 5.58
C ASN A 159 -3.60 -5.06 4.89
N PRO A 160 -3.63 -4.98 3.55
CA PRO A 160 -3.79 -3.72 2.81
C PRO A 160 -5.02 -2.90 3.19
N ALA A 161 -6.06 -3.54 3.75
CA ALA A 161 -7.28 -2.88 4.22
C ALA A 161 -7.43 -2.99 5.76
N ASN A 162 -6.32 -3.02 6.51
CA ASN A 162 -6.33 -3.22 7.96
C ASN A 162 -6.92 -2.06 8.78
N ARG A 163 -8.18 -2.18 9.22
CA ARG A 163 -8.75 -1.34 10.28
C ARG A 163 -8.78 -2.02 11.66
N VAL A 164 -8.78 -3.35 11.68
CA VAL A 164 -9.23 -4.15 12.84
C VAL A 164 -8.08 -4.75 13.63
N TYR A 165 -7.06 -5.23 12.94
CA TYR A 165 -6.05 -6.09 13.53
C TYR A 165 -4.87 -5.28 14.06
N ALA A 166 -4.59 -5.47 15.35
CA ALA A 166 -3.28 -5.14 15.92
C ALA A 166 -2.23 -6.16 15.42
N LEU A 167 -0.97 -6.02 15.87
CA LEU A 167 0.10 -6.96 15.53
C LEU A 167 -0.31 -8.42 15.73
N ARG A 168 -0.08 -9.22 14.69
CA ARG A 168 -0.35 -10.66 14.70
C ARG A 168 0.95 -11.44 14.53
N SER A 169 0.90 -12.74 14.83
CA SER A 169 2.11 -13.57 14.79
C SER A 169 2.77 -13.63 13.41
N CYS A 170 2.00 -13.49 12.31
CA CYS A 170 2.53 -13.36 10.95
C CYS A 170 3.41 -12.13 10.75
N ASP A 171 3.04 -11.00 11.36
CA ASP A 171 3.78 -9.75 11.29
C ASP A 171 5.08 -9.87 12.08
N LEU A 172 5.02 -10.49 13.26
CA LEU A 172 6.19 -10.74 14.09
C LEU A 172 7.20 -11.69 13.41
N ARG A 173 6.71 -12.77 12.78
CA ARG A 173 7.55 -13.66 11.96
C ARG A 173 8.17 -12.90 10.79
N GLY A 174 7.40 -12.02 10.13
CA GLY A 174 7.86 -11.18 9.04
C GLY A 174 8.99 -10.28 9.48
N THR A 175 8.81 -9.54 10.58
CA THR A 175 9.84 -8.64 11.13
C THR A 175 11.09 -9.41 11.52
N LYS A 176 10.96 -10.54 12.20
CA LYS A 176 12.11 -11.38 12.54
C LYS A 176 12.87 -11.82 11.28
N ARG A 177 12.16 -12.22 10.22
CA ARG A 177 12.76 -12.59 8.94
C ARG A 177 13.48 -11.42 8.27
N VAL A 178 12.88 -10.22 8.25
CA VAL A 178 13.51 -8.99 7.74
C VAL A 178 14.86 -8.70 8.40
N TYR A 179 15.02 -9.08 9.68
CA TYR A 179 16.21 -8.77 10.48
C TYR A 179 17.06 -9.99 10.87
N ALA A 180 16.77 -11.17 10.31
CA ALA A 180 17.51 -12.40 10.59
C ALA A 180 18.90 -12.42 9.93
N THR A 181 19.06 -11.67 8.83
CA THR A 181 20.33 -11.52 8.11
C THR A 181 20.88 -10.12 8.30
N ALA A 182 22.21 -10.00 8.32
CA ALA A 182 22.86 -8.69 8.26
C ALA A 182 22.33 -7.90 7.05
N ALA A 183 22.29 -6.57 7.18
CA ALA A 183 21.95 -5.69 6.07
C ALA A 183 23.10 -5.69 5.03
N THR A 184 23.19 -6.76 4.25
CA THR A 184 24.04 -6.87 3.06
C THR A 184 23.17 -6.76 1.84
N THR A 185 23.33 -5.65 1.13
CA THR A 185 22.78 -5.44 -0.21
C THR A 185 23.95 -5.02 -1.09
N THR A 186 24.18 -5.79 -2.15
CA THR A 186 25.21 -5.52 -3.17
C THR A 186 24.97 -4.13 -3.77
N LYS A 187 26.04 -3.47 -4.24
CA LYS A 187 25.99 -2.14 -4.87
C LYS A 187 24.86 -1.98 -5.91
N ALA A 188 24.51 -3.06 -6.61
CA ALA A 188 23.41 -3.12 -7.58
C ALA A 188 22.01 -2.84 -6.96
N LEU A 189 21.74 -3.32 -5.74
CA LEU A 189 20.48 -3.08 -5.04
C LEU A 189 20.37 -1.66 -4.49
N ALA A 190 21.49 -1.01 -4.15
CA ALA A 190 21.52 0.39 -3.75
C ALA A 190 21.14 1.33 -4.90
N THR A 191 21.56 1.00 -6.13
CA THR A 191 21.17 1.73 -7.36
C THR A 191 19.70 1.50 -7.73
N ALA A 192 19.14 0.33 -7.42
CA ALA A 192 17.72 -0.02 -7.66
C ALA A 192 16.74 0.42 -6.55
N ALA A 193 17.23 0.91 -5.41
CA ALA A 193 16.43 1.29 -4.26
C ALA A 193 15.78 2.69 -4.44
N GLN A 194 14.87 2.83 -5.41
CA GLN A 194 14.11 4.07 -5.59
C GLN A 194 13.03 4.21 -4.50
N PRO A 195 12.98 5.33 -3.75
CA PRO A 195 12.02 5.56 -2.68
C PRO A 195 10.61 5.18 -3.13
N SER A 196 9.93 4.31 -2.39
CA SER A 196 8.57 3.87 -2.74
C SER A 196 7.58 4.38 -1.71
N LEU A 197 6.49 4.94 -2.23
CA LEU A 197 5.36 5.34 -1.41
C LEU A 197 4.43 4.14 -1.27
N THR A 198 4.21 3.70 -0.04
CA THR A 198 3.14 2.76 0.28
C THR A 198 1.96 3.57 0.78
N VAL A 199 0.84 3.46 0.07
CA VAL A 199 -0.40 4.13 0.40
C VAL A 199 -1.34 3.10 1.01
N ASP A 200 -1.69 3.28 2.27
CA ASP A 200 -2.72 2.46 2.91
C ASP A 200 -4.08 3.09 2.61
N HIS A 201 -4.76 2.49 1.64
CA HIS A 201 -6.16 2.74 1.37
C HIS A 201 -7.01 1.98 2.38
N LEU A 202 -7.15 2.49 3.61
CA LEU A 202 -8.38 2.19 4.34
C LEU A 202 -9.48 3.11 3.86
N LYS A 203 -9.86 2.90 2.62
CA LYS A 203 -11.27 2.95 2.38
C LYS A 203 -11.83 1.65 2.96
N ASP A 204 -12.88 1.79 3.76
CA ASP A 204 -13.92 0.78 3.77
C ASP A 204 -14.39 0.65 2.31
N TYR A 205 -13.72 -0.27 1.63
CA TYR A 205 -13.99 -0.72 0.30
C TYR A 205 -14.13 -2.23 0.46
N ASP A 206 -15.21 -2.60 1.12
CA ASP A 206 -16.07 -3.49 0.40
C ASP A 206 -16.52 -2.79 -0.91
N ASN A 207 -15.65 -2.82 -1.91
CA ASN A 207 -16.06 -2.98 -3.30
C ASN A 207 -15.44 -4.26 -3.89
N GLY A 208 -14.67 -5.01 -3.09
CA GLY A 208 -14.21 -6.37 -3.40
C GLY A 208 -13.07 -6.45 -4.40
N ILE A 209 -12.28 -5.38 -4.66
CA ILE A 209 -11.39 -5.28 -5.82
C ILE A 209 -9.94 -5.65 -5.55
N SER A 210 -9.56 -6.88 -5.90
CA SER A 210 -8.17 -7.34 -5.86
C SER A 210 -7.87 -8.33 -6.98
N GLY A 211 -6.66 -8.27 -7.53
CA GLY A 211 -6.24 -9.08 -8.67
C GLY A 211 -6.81 -8.62 -10.00
N ILE A 212 -6.20 -9.10 -11.09
CA ILE A 212 -6.48 -8.63 -12.44
C ILE A 212 -7.95 -8.82 -12.86
N ASN A 213 -8.55 -9.95 -12.47
CA ASN A 213 -9.94 -10.28 -12.80
C ASN A 213 -10.93 -9.24 -12.27
N GLN A 214 -10.65 -8.72 -11.08
CA GLN A 214 -11.56 -7.81 -10.42
C GLN A 214 -11.28 -6.34 -10.79
N LEU A 215 -10.02 -6.01 -11.14
CA LEU A 215 -9.69 -4.75 -11.82
C LEU A 215 -10.48 -4.64 -13.13
N LYS A 216 -10.43 -5.67 -13.97
CA LYS A 216 -11.21 -5.78 -15.22
C LYS A 216 -12.71 -5.63 -14.99
N LYS A 217 -13.25 -6.36 -14.01
CA LYS A 217 -14.68 -6.29 -13.66
C LYS A 217 -15.10 -4.87 -13.31
N THR A 218 -14.26 -4.17 -12.54
CA THR A 218 -14.59 -2.83 -12.03
C THR A 218 -14.40 -1.75 -13.08
N ALA A 219 -13.34 -1.83 -13.87
CA ALA A 219 -12.97 -0.82 -14.85
C ALA A 219 -14.17 -0.48 -15.75
N PRO A 220 -14.69 0.76 -15.74
CA PRO A 220 -15.71 1.15 -16.71
C PRO A 220 -15.17 1.20 -18.13
N VAL A 221 -13.87 1.47 -18.28
CA VAL A 221 -13.17 1.55 -19.57
C VAL A 221 -11.88 0.74 -19.50
N ILE A 222 -11.60 -0.04 -20.55
CA ILE A 222 -10.32 -0.75 -20.74
C ILE A 222 -9.93 -0.55 -22.21
N VAL A 223 -8.74 0.01 -22.43
CA VAL A 223 -8.24 0.34 -23.77
C VAL A 223 -6.79 -0.07 -23.92
N GLU A 224 -6.43 -0.48 -25.13
CA GLU A 224 -5.05 -0.53 -25.60
C GLU A 224 -4.79 0.70 -26.48
N GLY A 225 -3.58 1.24 -26.39
CA GLY A 225 -3.13 2.17 -27.39
C GLY A 225 -1.71 2.61 -27.17
N HIS A 226 -1.23 3.46 -28.08
CA HIS A 226 0.12 4.00 -28.03
C HIS A 226 0.14 5.45 -27.56
N ILE A 227 1.13 5.80 -26.74
CA ILE A 227 1.31 7.13 -26.18
C ILE A 227 1.65 8.13 -27.29
N THR A 228 0.82 9.16 -27.46
CA THR A 228 1.09 10.29 -28.36
C THR A 228 1.64 11.50 -27.62
N LYS A 229 1.34 11.62 -26.32
CA LYS A 229 1.86 12.70 -25.47
C LYS A 229 1.94 12.27 -24.02
N SER A 230 3.09 12.49 -23.39
CA SER A 230 3.29 12.32 -21.95
C SER A 230 3.76 13.64 -21.35
N VAL A 231 2.99 14.20 -20.42
CA VAL A 231 3.28 15.49 -19.78
C VAL A 231 3.56 15.29 -18.30
N GLY A 232 4.77 15.61 -17.89
CA GLY A 232 5.15 15.71 -16.49
C GLY A 232 4.73 17.05 -15.91
N HIS A 233 4.08 17.01 -14.75
CA HIS A 233 3.64 18.24 -14.09
C HIS A 233 4.65 18.78 -13.07
N HIS A 234 5.88 18.23 -13.05
CA HIS A 234 7.04 18.71 -12.29
C HIS A 234 8.34 18.38 -13.05
N LYS A 235 9.50 18.89 -12.58
CA LYS A 235 10.79 18.64 -13.24
C LYS A 235 11.27 17.20 -13.01
N ALA A 236 11.68 16.55 -14.10
CA ALA A 236 12.40 15.28 -14.07
C ALA A 236 13.64 15.37 -13.14
N PRO A 237 14.01 14.28 -12.43
CA PRO A 237 13.45 12.93 -12.49
C PRO A 237 12.23 12.71 -11.58
N LYS A 238 11.66 13.75 -10.98
CA LYS A 238 10.57 13.64 -10.00
C LYS A 238 9.31 14.34 -10.49
N ASN A 239 8.49 13.60 -11.23
CA ASN A 239 7.14 14.03 -11.56
C ASN A 239 6.20 13.76 -10.37
N TYR A 240 5.25 14.66 -10.16
CA TYR A 240 4.19 14.51 -9.16
C TYR A 240 2.92 13.91 -9.73
N TYR A 241 2.71 14.01 -11.03
CA TYR A 241 1.76 13.23 -11.78
C TYR A 241 2.12 13.42 -13.25
N THR A 242 1.71 12.47 -14.06
CA THR A 242 1.84 12.53 -15.51
C THR A 242 0.46 12.42 -16.13
N THR A 243 0.20 13.31 -17.08
CA THR A 243 -0.94 13.18 -17.97
C THR A 243 -0.46 12.44 -19.21
N GLN A 244 -1.15 11.36 -19.54
CA GLN A 244 -0.90 10.56 -20.72
C GLN A 244 -2.02 10.80 -21.71
N THR A 245 -1.66 11.05 -22.96
CA THR A 245 -2.57 11.00 -24.10
C THR A 245 -2.17 9.82 -24.96
N LEU A 246 -3.14 8.97 -25.26
CA LEU A 246 -2.96 7.82 -26.15
C LEU A 246 -3.88 7.94 -27.37
N ALA A 247 -3.40 7.47 -28.52
CA ALA A 247 -4.25 7.12 -29.63
C ALA A 247 -4.77 5.70 -29.38
N VAL A 248 -6.10 5.56 -29.40
CA VAL A 248 -6.76 4.30 -29.02
C VAL A 248 -6.67 3.33 -30.19
N ASP A 249 -5.96 2.22 -29.98
CA ASP A 249 -5.84 1.16 -30.96
C ASP A 249 -6.98 0.15 -30.79
N ASN A 250 -7.25 -0.26 -29.55
CA ASN A 250 -8.34 -1.16 -29.20
C ASN A 250 -9.13 -0.68 -27.98
N THR A 251 -10.44 -0.93 -27.99
CA THR A 251 -11.31 -0.74 -26.83
C THR A 251 -11.88 -2.08 -26.41
N PHE A 252 -11.39 -2.63 -25.31
CA PHE A 252 -11.88 -3.90 -24.77
C PHE A 252 -13.15 -3.70 -23.92
N LYS A 253 -13.29 -2.52 -23.31
CA LYS A 253 -14.48 -2.18 -22.50
C LYS A 253 -14.77 -0.69 -22.51
N GLY A 254 -16.06 -0.36 -22.49
CA GLY A 254 -16.56 1.02 -22.46
C GLY A 254 -16.60 1.68 -23.83
N LYS A 255 -16.92 2.98 -23.87
CA LYS A 255 -16.94 3.79 -25.09
C LYS A 255 -15.99 4.97 -24.93
N VAL A 256 -15.04 5.09 -25.84
CA VAL A 256 -14.05 6.17 -25.89
C VAL A 256 -13.91 6.66 -27.34
N GLY A 257 -13.35 7.86 -27.51
CA GLY A 257 -12.99 8.36 -28.85
C GLY A 257 -11.67 7.75 -29.34
N SER A 258 -11.22 8.15 -30.53
CA SER A 258 -9.93 7.75 -31.12
C SER A 258 -8.71 8.25 -30.34
N THR A 259 -8.90 9.20 -29.42
CA THR A 259 -7.86 9.71 -28.53
C THR A 259 -8.42 9.85 -27.12
N LEU A 260 -7.59 9.53 -26.13
CA LEU A 260 -7.97 9.64 -24.73
C LEU A 260 -6.82 10.21 -23.91
N THR A 261 -7.15 11.16 -23.04
CA THR A 261 -6.22 11.73 -22.07
C THR A 261 -6.61 11.32 -20.65
N PHE A 262 -5.65 10.79 -19.90
CA PHE A 262 -5.85 10.33 -18.53
C PHE A 262 -4.68 10.71 -17.63
N THR A 263 -4.92 10.63 -16.32
CA THR A 263 -3.84 10.79 -15.32
C THR A 263 -3.37 9.43 -14.84
N GLN A 264 -2.06 9.14 -14.98
CA GLN A 264 -1.41 7.87 -14.60
C GLN A 264 -1.48 7.62 -13.09
N GLY A 265 -1.33 8.68 -12.31
CA GLY A 265 -1.42 8.66 -10.86
C GLY A 265 -1.29 10.09 -10.36
N GLY A 266 -2.14 10.49 -9.43
CA GLY A 266 -2.26 11.89 -9.00
C GLY A 266 -3.31 12.68 -9.78
N THR A 267 -3.39 13.99 -9.55
CA THR A 267 -4.30 14.97 -10.19
C THR A 267 -3.69 16.38 -10.07
N THR A 268 -4.26 17.39 -10.74
CA THR A 268 -3.91 18.80 -10.53
C THR A 268 -4.04 19.26 -9.06
N GLN A 269 -4.92 18.62 -8.29
CA GLN A 269 -5.14 18.90 -6.87
C GLN A 269 -4.28 18.04 -5.95
N MET A 270 -3.54 17.06 -6.49
CA MET A 270 -2.73 16.18 -5.67
C MET A 270 -1.65 15.38 -6.42
N ALA A 271 -0.44 15.44 -5.87
CA ALA A 271 0.78 14.83 -6.36
C ALA A 271 1.05 13.41 -5.83
N VAL A 272 1.21 12.41 -6.70
CA VAL A 272 1.93 11.14 -6.46
C VAL A 272 3.41 11.34 -6.83
N THR A 273 4.32 11.20 -5.88
CA THR A 273 5.75 11.24 -6.24
C THR A 273 6.12 9.93 -6.95
N ALA A 274 6.73 10.02 -8.14
CA ALA A 274 7.18 8.90 -9.00
C ALA A 274 6.20 8.40 -10.09
N SER A 275 5.33 9.26 -10.63
CA SER A 275 4.67 8.97 -11.92
C SER A 275 5.67 9.03 -13.09
N GLU A 276 5.53 8.17 -14.08
CA GLU A 276 6.52 8.02 -15.15
C GLU A 276 6.16 8.82 -16.39
N ILE A 277 7.18 9.38 -17.06
CA ILE A 277 7.02 9.85 -18.44
C ILE A 277 7.13 8.62 -19.32
N LEU A 278 6.05 8.29 -20.02
CA LEU A 278 6.08 7.18 -20.96
C LEU A 278 6.67 7.69 -22.29
N PRO A 279 7.54 6.90 -22.94
CA PRO A 279 8.03 7.23 -24.27
C PRO A 279 6.87 7.42 -25.25
N GLN A 280 7.04 8.32 -26.22
CA GLN A 280 6.12 8.38 -27.35
C GLN A 280 6.16 7.04 -28.10
N HIS A 281 5.00 6.61 -28.61
CA HIS A 281 4.78 5.30 -29.23
C HIS A 281 4.84 4.09 -28.28
N GLN A 282 5.04 4.30 -26.98
CA GLN A 282 4.91 3.21 -26.00
C GLN A 282 3.49 2.66 -26.01
N THR A 283 3.34 1.37 -26.28
CA THR A 283 2.06 0.67 -26.19
C THR A 283 1.74 0.39 -24.72
N ILE A 284 0.48 0.64 -24.34
CA ILE A 284 -0.04 0.37 -23.01
C ILE A 284 -1.43 -0.26 -23.10
N ILE A 285 -1.78 -1.03 -22.07
CA ILE A 285 -3.16 -1.34 -21.73
C ILE A 285 -3.50 -0.60 -20.43
N VAL A 286 -4.63 0.11 -20.43
CA VAL A 286 -5.04 0.91 -19.29
C VAL A 286 -6.52 0.74 -18.94
N MET A 287 -6.77 0.55 -17.66
CA MET A 287 -8.07 0.43 -17.04
C MET A 287 -8.42 1.75 -16.35
N LEU A 288 -9.52 2.36 -16.78
CA LEU A 288 -9.83 3.76 -16.51
C LEU A 288 -11.22 3.93 -15.88
N ALA A 289 -11.33 4.94 -15.03
CA ALA A 289 -12.59 5.50 -14.56
C ALA A 289 -12.60 7.01 -14.78
N LYS A 290 -13.78 7.64 -14.64
CA LYS A 290 -13.95 9.10 -14.70
C LYS A 290 -14.15 9.67 -13.30
N ASN A 291 -13.54 10.81 -13.03
CA ASN A 291 -13.87 11.59 -11.84
C ASN A 291 -15.21 12.34 -12.06
N THR A 292 -15.66 13.08 -11.03
CA THR A 292 -16.88 13.89 -11.08
C THR A 292 -16.87 15.00 -12.14
N HIS A 293 -15.70 15.33 -12.69
CA HIS A 293 -15.51 16.31 -13.76
C HIS A 293 -15.34 15.65 -15.14
N GLY A 294 -15.57 14.33 -15.25
CA GLY A 294 -15.46 13.57 -16.49
C GLY A 294 -14.03 13.25 -16.94
N THR A 295 -13.00 13.64 -16.17
CA THR A 295 -11.60 13.36 -16.51
C THR A 295 -11.24 11.91 -16.21
N TYR A 296 -10.57 11.26 -17.16
CA TYR A 296 -10.10 9.89 -16.98
C TYR A 296 -8.89 9.80 -16.03
N TYR A 297 -8.87 8.74 -15.23
CA TYR A 297 -7.74 8.37 -14.38
C TYR A 297 -7.60 6.85 -14.32
N VAL A 298 -6.38 6.37 -14.09
CA VAL A 298 -6.10 4.95 -13.91
C VAL A 298 -6.79 4.45 -12.64
N ILE A 299 -7.63 3.42 -12.77
CA ILE A 299 -8.38 2.89 -11.62
C ILE A 299 -7.44 2.33 -10.56
N ASN A 300 -8.01 2.18 -9.36
CA ASN A 300 -7.35 1.54 -8.23
C ASN A 300 -5.95 2.12 -7.97
N ASP A 301 -5.88 3.46 -7.95
CA ASP A 301 -4.70 4.22 -7.58
C ASP A 301 -3.46 3.91 -8.46
N GLY A 302 -3.67 3.70 -9.76
CA GLY A 302 -2.59 3.46 -10.73
C GLY A 302 -2.35 1.98 -11.06
N GLN A 303 -3.02 1.05 -10.39
CA GLN A 303 -2.89 -0.40 -10.64
C GLN A 303 -3.57 -0.86 -11.93
N GLY A 304 -4.33 0.01 -12.58
CA GLY A 304 -4.96 -0.29 -13.86
C GLY A 304 -4.03 -0.17 -15.08
N MET A 305 -2.72 0.05 -14.93
CA MET A 305 -1.85 0.39 -16.07
C MET A 305 -0.75 -0.65 -16.30
N PHE A 306 -0.64 -1.06 -17.55
CA PHE A 306 0.24 -2.13 -18.01
C PHE A 306 1.00 -1.65 -19.25
N VAL A 307 2.33 -1.75 -19.21
CA VAL A 307 3.22 -1.23 -20.26
C VAL A 307 3.75 -2.39 -21.07
N ASP A 308 3.63 -2.31 -22.40
CA ASP A 308 4.20 -3.33 -23.29
C ASP A 308 5.72 -3.38 -23.12
N THR A 309 6.27 -4.58 -23.03
CA THR A 309 7.70 -4.80 -22.82
C THR A 309 8.35 -5.46 -24.02
N HIS A 310 7.89 -6.67 -24.34
CA HIS A 310 8.44 -7.50 -25.40
C HIS A 310 7.46 -8.63 -25.73
N THR A 311 7.68 -9.26 -26.88
CA THR A 311 6.97 -10.48 -27.27
C THR A 311 7.75 -11.70 -26.82
N SER A 312 7.07 -12.68 -26.23
CA SER A 312 7.64 -13.99 -25.89
C SER A 312 6.67 -15.10 -26.29
N ASN A 313 7.16 -16.10 -27.00
CA ASN A 313 6.37 -17.23 -27.51
C ASN A 313 5.10 -16.81 -28.27
N GLY A 314 5.18 -15.74 -29.08
CA GLY A 314 4.05 -15.21 -29.86
C GLY A 314 3.01 -14.44 -29.05
N HIS A 315 3.23 -14.20 -27.76
CA HIS A 315 2.36 -13.39 -26.91
C HIS A 315 3.03 -12.05 -26.55
N LYS A 316 2.31 -10.95 -26.70
CA LYS A 316 2.72 -9.65 -26.12
C LYS A 316 2.66 -9.72 -24.60
N LEU A 317 3.74 -9.27 -23.95
CA LEU A 317 3.87 -9.26 -22.50
C LEU A 317 3.87 -7.82 -21.96
N PHE A 318 3.06 -7.61 -20.93
CA PHE A 318 2.91 -6.32 -20.29
C PHE A 318 3.39 -6.35 -18.84
N ASP A 319 4.19 -5.37 -18.47
CA ASP A 319 4.63 -5.08 -17.10
C ASP A 319 3.56 -4.25 -16.40
N HIS A 320 3.08 -4.74 -15.26
CA HIS A 320 2.15 -4.01 -14.43
C HIS A 320 2.89 -2.96 -13.59
N VAL A 321 2.61 -1.69 -13.86
CA VAL A 321 3.44 -0.58 -13.37
C VAL A 321 3.50 -0.46 -11.83
N SER A 322 2.53 -1.02 -11.10
CA SER A 322 2.53 -0.92 -9.64
C SER A 322 3.36 -2.00 -8.92
N ASP A 323 3.52 -3.19 -9.51
CA ASP A 323 4.19 -4.33 -8.88
C ASP A 323 5.18 -5.10 -9.78
N HIS A 324 5.31 -4.69 -11.05
CA HIS A 324 6.14 -5.30 -12.09
C HIS A 324 5.85 -6.78 -12.36
N ALA A 325 4.64 -7.24 -12.02
CA ALA A 325 4.19 -8.55 -12.46
C ALA A 325 3.92 -8.52 -13.98
N ILE A 326 4.28 -9.63 -14.64
CA ILE A 326 4.13 -9.77 -16.09
C ILE A 326 2.79 -10.45 -16.41
N TYR A 327 2.07 -9.87 -17.37
CA TYR A 327 0.78 -10.35 -17.85
C TYR A 327 0.82 -10.54 -19.36
N THR A 328 0.07 -11.51 -19.86
CA THR A 328 -0.23 -11.57 -21.30
C THR A 328 -1.39 -10.63 -21.61
N GLU A 329 -1.43 -10.09 -22.83
CA GLU A 329 -2.52 -9.26 -23.35
C GLU A 329 -3.91 -9.85 -23.03
N ASN A 330 -4.09 -11.16 -23.29
CA ASN A 330 -5.32 -11.91 -23.03
C ASN A 330 -5.78 -11.90 -21.57
N MET A 331 -4.86 -11.77 -20.61
CA MET A 331 -5.23 -11.67 -19.19
C MET A 331 -5.85 -10.31 -18.85
N LEU A 332 -5.58 -9.29 -19.68
CA LEU A 332 -5.94 -7.89 -19.48
C LEU A 332 -7.22 -7.48 -20.22
N HIS A 333 -7.63 -8.23 -21.26
CA HIS A 333 -8.90 -8.09 -21.97
C HIS A 333 -10.11 -8.28 -21.04
#